data_AF-A0A7C1KL72-F1
#
_entry.id   AF-A0A7C1KL72-F1
#
_cell.length_a   1.000
_cell.length_b   1.000
_cell.length_c   1.000
_cell.angle_alpha   90.00
_cell.angle_beta   90.00
_cell.angle_gamma   90.00
#
_symmetry.space_group_name_H-M   'P 1'
#
loop_
_entity.id
_entity.type
_entity.pdbx_description
1 polymer ?
#
loop_
_entity_poly.entity_id
_entity_poly.type
_entity_poly.pdbx_seq_one_letter_code
_entity_poly.pdbx_strand_id
1 'polypeptide(L)'
;SPVEARDLLYIIDNDQRNKDLRIDLINLLTFAVKNGSKINIADTLDRIIKRNTDSQVTLAAVNAIGRTGDPNLMRLLLKVFDKYKDNGDAESIVIRSATCSAAGDYITLPRKYEGYFVRYRRNFEKLSEMLVEALIKDNSSLVRKEAAYALGNMTSKKFDRRKPVAALIEVVNDPDQSVAKAVLDSLKFLTVQDFGKDTKAWQRWYQANQRDLIAK
;
A
#
# COMPACT_ATOMS: atom_id res chain seq x y z
N SER A 1 -19.16 4.83 -24.28
CA SER A 1 -19.11 3.56 -25.05
C SER A 1 -17.73 2.88 -24.92
N PRO A 2 -17.56 1.60 -25.29
CA PRO A 2 -16.22 0.96 -25.31
C PRO A 2 -15.21 1.62 -26.25
N VAL A 3 -15.68 2.31 -27.29
CA VAL A 3 -14.85 3.07 -28.24
C VAL A 3 -14.29 4.32 -27.57
N GLU A 4 -15.14 5.11 -26.91
CA GLU A 4 -14.70 6.28 -26.13
C GLU A 4 -13.68 5.88 -25.06
N ALA A 5 -13.88 4.74 -24.38
CA ALA A 5 -12.92 4.28 -23.38
C ALA A 5 -11.53 3.99 -23.99
N ARG A 6 -11.45 3.43 -25.20
CA ARG A 6 -10.17 3.15 -25.87
C ARG A 6 -9.42 4.43 -26.23
N ASP A 7 -10.13 5.45 -26.71
CA ASP A 7 -9.53 6.73 -27.06
C ASP A 7 -8.95 7.44 -25.82
N LEU A 8 -9.66 7.39 -24.70
CA LEU A 8 -9.17 7.91 -23.42
C LEU A 8 -7.93 7.17 -22.94
N LEU A 9 -7.90 5.83 -23.03
CA LEU A 9 -6.72 5.04 -22.66
C LEU A 9 -5.52 5.34 -23.55
N TYR A 10 -5.74 5.57 -24.84
CA TYR A 10 -4.67 5.98 -25.77
C TYR A 10 -4.07 7.35 -25.41
N ILE A 11 -4.90 8.31 -24.98
CA ILE A 11 -4.42 9.62 -24.51
C ILE A 11 -3.56 9.45 -23.24
N ILE A 12 -4.00 8.60 -22.30
CA ILE A 12 -3.24 8.31 -21.07
C ILE A 12 -1.88 7.69 -21.38
N ASP A 13 -1.81 6.77 -22.34
CA ASP A 13 -0.57 6.06 -22.70
C ASP A 13 0.44 6.91 -23.48
N ASN A 14 0.02 8.05 -24.04
CA ASN A 14 0.86 8.87 -24.89
C ASN A 14 1.63 9.91 -24.07
N ASP A 15 2.93 9.68 -23.86
CA ASP A 15 3.81 10.56 -23.09
C ASP A 15 4.02 11.96 -23.68
N GLN A 16 3.67 12.18 -24.95
CA GLN A 16 3.69 13.51 -25.57
C GLN A 16 2.44 14.34 -25.24
N ARG A 17 1.43 13.75 -24.60
CA ARG A 17 0.22 14.46 -24.18
C ARG A 17 0.47 15.19 -22.87
N ASN A 18 -0.28 16.28 -22.68
CA ASN A 18 -0.26 17.08 -21.46
C ASN A 18 -0.46 16.18 -20.22
N LYS A 19 0.43 16.30 -19.24
CA LYS A 19 0.43 15.44 -18.04
C LYS A 19 -0.81 15.62 -17.16
N ASP A 20 -1.34 16.84 -17.06
CA ASP A 20 -2.51 17.13 -16.23
C ASP A 20 -3.74 16.44 -16.81
N LEU A 21 -3.91 16.50 -18.14
CA LEU A 21 -4.95 15.75 -18.85
C LEU A 21 -4.80 14.24 -18.61
N ARG A 22 -3.58 13.69 -18.65
CA ARG A 22 -3.34 12.26 -18.38
C ARG A 22 -3.73 11.89 -16.94
N ILE A 23 -3.38 12.72 -15.97
CA ILE A 23 -3.73 12.53 -14.55
C ILE A 23 -5.26 12.57 -14.35
N ASP A 24 -5.94 13.56 -14.94
CA ASP A 24 -7.39 13.69 -14.86
C ASP A 24 -8.11 12.48 -15.45
N LEU A 25 -7.63 11.98 -16.59
CA LEU A 25 -8.18 10.78 -17.21
C LEU A 25 -7.94 9.52 -16.37
N ILE A 26 -6.77 9.36 -15.73
CA ILE A 26 -6.51 8.26 -14.79
C ILE A 26 -7.51 8.31 -13.63
N ASN A 27 -7.72 9.49 -13.04
CA ASN A 27 -8.65 9.68 -11.92
C ASN A 27 -10.10 9.39 -12.34
N LEU A 28 -10.53 9.92 -13.48
CA LEU A 28 -11.88 9.72 -14.03
C LEU A 28 -12.16 8.22 -14.30
N LEU A 29 -11.24 7.53 -14.96
CA LEU A 29 -11.42 6.11 -15.29
C LEU A 29 -11.38 5.24 -14.04
N THR A 30 -10.53 5.56 -13.06
CA THR A 30 -10.51 4.89 -11.75
C THR A 30 -11.86 5.04 -11.04
N PHE A 31 -12.42 6.26 -11.03
CA PHE A 31 -13.75 6.51 -10.47
C PHE A 31 -14.83 5.70 -11.20
N ALA A 32 -14.80 5.66 -12.54
CA ALA A 32 -15.76 4.88 -13.32
C ALA A 32 -15.68 3.39 -12.98
N VAL A 33 -14.48 2.81 -12.90
CA VAL A 33 -14.27 1.39 -12.54
C VAL A 33 -14.78 1.11 -11.13
N LYS A 34 -14.47 1.99 -10.16
CA LYS A 34 -14.95 1.86 -8.78
C LYS A 34 -16.49 1.86 -8.69
N ASN A 35 -17.16 2.53 -9.62
CA ASN A 35 -18.63 2.59 -9.72
C ASN A 35 -19.22 1.53 -10.69
N GLY A 36 -18.48 0.47 -11.00
CA GLY A 36 -19.01 -0.70 -11.73
C GLY A 36 -18.80 -0.68 -13.25
N SER A 37 -18.09 0.32 -13.78
CA SER A 37 -17.69 0.29 -15.19
C SER A 37 -16.72 -0.85 -15.46
N LYS A 38 -16.91 -1.56 -16.58
CA LYS A 38 -16.07 -2.71 -17.00
C LYS A 38 -14.81 -2.30 -17.77
N ILE A 39 -14.40 -1.04 -17.68
CA ILE A 39 -13.21 -0.55 -18.37
C ILE A 39 -11.98 -1.24 -17.77
N ASN A 40 -11.19 -1.90 -18.61
CA ASN A 40 -9.90 -2.45 -18.19
C ASN A 40 -8.85 -1.34 -18.20
N ILE A 41 -8.54 -0.80 -17.02
CA ILE A 41 -7.44 0.17 -16.85
C ILE A 41 -6.12 -0.50 -16.44
N ALA A 42 -6.14 -1.81 -16.14
CA ALA A 42 -5.00 -2.52 -15.55
C ALA A 42 -3.78 -2.52 -16.47
N ASP A 43 -3.99 -2.76 -17.76
CA ASP A 43 -2.90 -2.79 -18.75
C ASP A 43 -2.28 -1.39 -18.95
N THR A 44 -3.10 -0.34 -18.91
CA THR A 44 -2.64 1.05 -18.99
C THR A 44 -1.80 1.41 -17.76
N LEU A 45 -2.27 1.07 -16.56
CA LEU A 45 -1.50 1.28 -15.32
C LEU A 45 -0.18 0.48 -15.34
N ASP A 46 -0.17 -0.77 -15.79
CA ASP A 46 1.05 -1.56 -15.96
C ASP A 46 2.04 -0.91 -16.94
N ARG A 47 1.56 -0.36 -18.06
CA ARG A 47 2.39 0.38 -19.02
C ARG A 47 2.98 1.65 -18.42
N ILE A 48 2.18 2.44 -17.72
CA ILE A 48 2.63 3.67 -17.04
C ILE A 48 3.78 3.35 -16.08
N ILE A 49 3.59 2.37 -15.20
CA ILE A 49 4.62 1.97 -14.23
C ILE A 49 5.89 1.45 -14.91
N LYS A 50 5.77 0.70 -16.01
CA LYS A 50 6.92 0.13 -16.74
C LYS A 50 7.71 1.15 -17.57
N ARG A 51 7.03 2.06 -18.26
CA ARG A 51 7.65 2.96 -19.25
C ARG A 51 8.31 4.20 -18.65
N ASN A 52 8.25 4.34 -17.33
CA ASN A 52 8.79 5.46 -16.58
C ASN A 52 8.20 6.80 -17.07
N THR A 53 6.91 6.94 -16.84
CA THR A 53 6.19 8.20 -17.01
C THR A 53 6.60 9.18 -15.91
N ASP A 54 6.40 10.48 -16.16
CA ASP A 54 6.45 11.57 -15.18
C ASP A 54 6.03 11.15 -13.74
N SER A 55 6.71 11.67 -12.72
CA SER A 55 6.51 11.27 -11.32
C SER A 55 5.08 11.54 -10.83
N GLN A 56 4.42 12.59 -11.32
CA GLN A 56 3.04 12.91 -10.98
C GLN A 56 2.06 11.95 -11.65
N VAL A 57 2.34 11.54 -12.90
CA VAL A 57 1.57 10.49 -13.60
C VAL A 57 1.75 9.14 -12.90
N THR A 58 2.97 8.82 -12.47
CA THR A 58 3.27 7.62 -11.67
C THR A 58 2.50 7.63 -10.36
N LEU A 59 2.49 8.76 -9.64
CA LEU A 59 1.73 8.93 -8.41
C LEU A 59 0.21 8.74 -8.63
N ALA A 60 -0.33 9.31 -9.71
CA ALA A 60 -1.74 9.11 -10.07
C ALA A 60 -2.05 7.63 -10.34
N ALA A 61 -1.15 6.91 -11.04
CA ALA A 61 -1.30 5.49 -11.29
C ALA A 61 -1.22 4.64 -10.01
N VAL A 62 -0.31 4.95 -9.07
CA VAL A 62 -0.24 4.27 -7.76
C VAL A 62 -1.54 4.42 -6.99
N ASN A 63 -2.08 5.64 -6.93
CA ASN A 63 -3.35 5.90 -6.28
C ASN A 63 -4.52 5.17 -6.97
N ALA A 64 -4.51 5.10 -8.30
CA ALA A 64 -5.48 4.34 -9.06
C ALA A 64 -5.42 2.84 -8.73
N ILE A 65 -4.22 2.26 -8.69
CA ILE A 65 -3.97 0.86 -8.33
C ILE A 65 -4.65 0.52 -6.99
N GLY A 66 -4.36 1.28 -5.92
CA GLY A 66 -5.00 1.07 -4.62
C GLY A 66 -6.53 1.16 -4.66
N ARG A 67 -7.06 2.21 -5.31
CA ARG A 67 -8.51 2.48 -5.36
C ARG A 67 -9.32 1.50 -6.18
N THR A 68 -8.73 0.91 -7.23
CA THR A 68 -9.42 -0.13 -8.01
C THR A 68 -9.66 -1.39 -7.20
N GLY A 69 -8.75 -1.71 -6.28
CA GLY A 69 -8.75 -2.96 -5.55
C GLY A 69 -8.56 -4.20 -6.42
N ASP A 70 -8.09 -4.07 -7.68
CA ASP A 70 -7.81 -5.20 -8.55
C ASP A 70 -6.57 -5.96 -8.05
N PRO A 71 -6.69 -7.21 -7.56
CA PRO A 71 -5.56 -7.91 -6.97
C PRO A 71 -4.43 -8.24 -7.97
N ASN A 72 -4.71 -8.21 -9.27
CA ASN A 72 -3.69 -8.40 -10.30
C ASN A 72 -2.70 -7.22 -10.37
N LEU A 73 -3.10 -6.05 -9.85
CA LEU A 73 -2.27 -4.84 -9.83
C LEU A 73 -1.38 -4.72 -8.59
N MET A 74 -1.59 -5.53 -7.54
CA MET A 74 -0.75 -5.52 -6.33
C MET A 74 0.75 -5.65 -6.65
N ARG A 75 1.10 -6.46 -7.66
CA ARG A 75 2.50 -6.65 -8.09
C ARG A 75 3.15 -5.36 -8.58
N LEU A 76 2.38 -4.38 -9.02
CA LEU A 76 2.91 -3.10 -9.49
C LEU A 76 3.35 -2.22 -8.32
N LEU A 77 2.67 -2.29 -7.18
CA LEU A 77 3.11 -1.56 -5.97
C LEU A 77 4.50 -2.01 -5.53
N LEU A 78 4.78 -3.32 -5.55
CA LEU A 78 6.11 -3.86 -5.27
C LEU A 78 7.17 -3.29 -6.23
N LYS A 79 6.87 -3.28 -7.54
CA LYS A 79 7.79 -2.74 -8.56
C LYS A 79 8.04 -1.24 -8.37
N VAL A 80 7.01 -0.47 -8.01
CA VAL A 80 7.15 0.95 -7.73
C VAL A 80 8.02 1.15 -6.49
N PHE A 81 7.74 0.44 -5.40
CA PHE A 81 8.54 0.55 -4.19
C PHE A 81 10.01 0.23 -4.45
N ASP A 82 10.32 -0.90 -5.09
CA ASP A 82 11.69 -1.31 -5.43
C ASP A 82 12.44 -0.27 -6.28
N LYS A 83 11.72 0.40 -7.18
CA LYS A 83 12.31 1.42 -8.06
C LYS A 83 12.65 2.71 -7.34
N TYR A 84 11.86 3.10 -6.33
CA TYR A 84 12.00 4.39 -5.64
C TYR A 84 12.60 4.27 -4.24
N LYS A 85 12.77 3.06 -3.67
CA LYS A 85 13.19 2.83 -2.26
C LYS A 85 14.53 3.48 -1.88
N ASP A 86 15.45 3.60 -2.83
CA ASP A 86 16.79 4.14 -2.57
C ASP A 86 16.89 5.64 -2.88
N ASN A 87 15.82 6.28 -3.38
CA ASN A 87 15.81 7.68 -3.78
C ASN A 87 15.37 8.62 -2.64
N GLY A 88 16.13 9.69 -2.40
CA GLY A 88 15.85 10.66 -1.34
C GLY A 88 15.04 11.90 -1.75
N ASP A 89 14.74 12.08 -3.04
CA ASP A 89 14.02 13.27 -3.52
C ASP A 89 12.55 13.30 -3.09
N ALA A 90 11.97 14.50 -3.08
CA ALA A 90 10.62 14.74 -2.59
C ALA A 90 9.57 13.96 -3.38
N GLU A 91 9.72 13.87 -4.71
CA GLU A 91 8.83 13.13 -5.58
C GLU A 91 8.85 11.63 -5.26
N SER A 92 10.04 11.05 -5.11
CA SER A 92 10.23 9.64 -4.76
C SER A 92 9.65 9.32 -3.37
N ILE A 93 9.84 10.21 -2.39
CA ILE A 93 9.24 10.07 -1.05
C ILE A 93 7.71 10.01 -1.14
N VAL A 94 7.09 10.92 -1.89
CA VAL A 94 5.64 10.96 -2.08
C VAL A 94 5.15 9.69 -2.78
N ILE A 95 5.87 9.20 -3.79
CA ILE A 95 5.53 7.96 -4.50
C ILE A 95 5.60 6.75 -3.55
N ARG A 96 6.63 6.62 -2.72
CA ARG A 96 6.75 5.52 -1.75
C ARG A 96 5.67 5.57 -0.67
N SER A 97 5.39 6.77 -0.16
CA SER A 97 4.31 7.01 0.80
C SER A 97 2.95 6.59 0.23
N ALA A 98 2.63 7.03 -1.00
CA ALA A 98 1.42 6.62 -1.71
C ALA A 98 1.40 5.11 -2.00
N THR A 99 2.55 4.50 -2.27
CA THR A 99 2.66 3.05 -2.48
C THR A 99 2.34 2.27 -1.21
N CYS A 100 2.79 2.73 -0.04
CA CYS A 100 2.43 2.15 1.26
C CYS A 100 0.93 2.31 1.55
N SER A 101 0.38 3.49 1.28
CA SER A 101 -1.06 3.77 1.44
C SER A 101 -1.92 2.86 0.55
N ALA A 102 -1.58 2.74 -0.73
CA ALA A 102 -2.26 1.85 -1.68
C ALA A 102 -2.14 0.36 -1.28
N ALA A 103 -1.01 -0.06 -0.71
CA ALA A 103 -0.87 -1.41 -0.16
C ALA A 103 -1.78 -1.62 1.07
N GLY A 104 -1.94 -0.58 1.90
CA GLY A 104 -2.92 -0.54 2.98
C GLY A 104 -4.36 -0.73 2.49
N ASP A 105 -4.74 -0.06 1.40
CA ASP A 105 -6.07 -0.25 0.77
C ASP A 105 -6.30 -1.72 0.43
N TYR A 106 -5.32 -2.39 -0.19
CA TYR A 106 -5.39 -3.83 -0.47
C TYR A 106 -5.55 -4.68 0.79
N ILE A 107 -4.79 -4.39 1.85
CA ILE A 107 -4.83 -5.15 3.11
C ILE A 107 -6.21 -5.12 3.76
N THR A 108 -7.00 -4.06 3.53
CA THR A 108 -8.38 -3.99 4.03
C THR A 108 -9.39 -4.80 3.19
N LEU A 109 -9.06 -5.14 1.94
CA LEU A 109 -9.98 -5.80 0.99
C LEU A 109 -10.44 -7.22 1.37
N PRO A 110 -9.67 -8.07 2.06
CA PRO A 110 -10.14 -9.41 2.45
C PRO A 110 -11.40 -9.40 3.33
N ARG A 111 -11.82 -8.23 3.87
CA ARG A 111 -13.13 -8.05 4.51
C ARG A 111 -14.30 -8.12 3.51
N LYS A 112 -14.06 -7.88 2.22
CA LYS A 112 -15.07 -7.71 1.17
C LYS A 112 -15.15 -8.89 0.19
N TYR A 113 -14.07 -9.66 0.01
CA TYR A 113 -14.04 -10.75 -0.99
C TYR A 113 -13.20 -11.97 -0.57
N GLU A 114 -13.86 -12.95 0.07
CA GLU A 114 -13.26 -14.16 0.67
C GLU A 114 -12.39 -14.98 -0.31
N GLY A 115 -12.86 -15.21 -1.53
CA GLY A 115 -12.17 -16.05 -2.53
C GLY A 115 -10.89 -15.44 -3.13
N TYR A 116 -10.76 -14.11 -3.08
CA TYR A 116 -9.58 -13.43 -3.61
C TYR A 116 -8.36 -13.62 -2.72
N PHE A 117 -8.54 -13.67 -1.39
CA PHE A 117 -7.39 -13.82 -0.49
C PHE A 117 -6.63 -15.12 -0.74
N VAL A 118 -7.35 -16.25 -0.91
CA VAL A 118 -6.72 -17.56 -1.14
C VAL A 118 -5.91 -17.56 -2.43
N ARG A 119 -6.46 -16.99 -3.52
CA ARG A 119 -5.80 -16.95 -4.83
C ARG A 119 -4.56 -16.06 -4.84
N TYR A 120 -4.57 -14.94 -4.10
CA TYR A 120 -3.51 -13.93 -4.13
C TYR A 120 -2.70 -13.87 -2.83
N ARG A 121 -2.73 -14.91 -1.99
CA ARG A 121 -2.07 -14.94 -0.67
C ARG A 121 -0.61 -14.49 -0.74
N ARG A 122 0.15 -15.00 -1.70
CA ARG A 122 1.56 -14.66 -1.88
C ARG A 122 1.79 -13.18 -2.22
N ASN A 123 0.86 -12.54 -2.94
CA ASN A 123 0.94 -11.11 -3.22
C ASN A 123 0.72 -10.29 -1.95
N PHE A 124 -0.25 -10.69 -1.12
CA PHE A 124 -0.49 -10.08 0.18
C PHE A 124 0.70 -10.22 1.14
N GLU A 125 1.32 -11.40 1.19
CA GLU A 125 2.54 -11.63 1.99
C GLU A 125 3.67 -10.69 1.54
N LYS A 126 3.90 -10.57 0.23
CA LYS A 126 4.91 -9.64 -0.30
C LYS A 126 4.59 -8.18 -0.01
N LEU A 127 3.32 -7.76 -0.09
CA LEU A 127 2.93 -6.40 0.30
C LEU A 127 3.20 -6.17 1.79
N SER A 128 2.92 -7.15 2.65
CA SER A 128 3.24 -7.08 4.07
C SER A 128 4.75 -6.97 4.30
N GLU A 129 5.56 -7.72 3.58
CA GLU A 129 7.03 -7.66 3.69
C GLU A 129 7.58 -6.30 3.22
N MET A 130 7.06 -5.77 2.10
CA MET A 130 7.39 -4.43 1.62
C MET A 130 7.04 -3.35 2.65
N LEU A 131 5.88 -3.45 3.31
CA LEU A 131 5.47 -2.50 4.34
C LEU A 131 6.33 -2.61 5.61
N VAL A 132 6.72 -3.82 6.01
CA VAL A 132 7.67 -4.01 7.11
C VAL A 132 9.03 -3.39 6.77
N GLU A 133 9.51 -3.57 5.55
CA GLU A 133 10.74 -2.93 5.08
C GLU A 133 10.63 -1.40 5.10
N ALA A 134 9.54 -0.85 4.57
CA ALA A 134 9.28 0.58 4.56
C ALA A 134 9.24 1.16 5.99
N LEU A 135 8.60 0.46 6.93
CA LEU A 135 8.51 0.88 8.33
C LEU A 135 9.86 0.92 9.03
N ILE A 136 10.72 -0.09 8.82
CA ILE A 136 11.98 -0.23 9.57
C ILE A 136 13.12 0.56 8.92
N LYS A 137 13.17 0.59 7.58
CA LYS A 137 14.37 1.03 6.85
C LYS A 137 14.22 2.35 6.11
N ASP A 138 13.01 2.84 5.83
CA ASP A 138 12.86 4.06 5.05
C ASP A 138 13.32 5.29 5.86
N ASN A 139 14.14 6.13 5.24
CA ASN A 139 14.67 7.34 5.87
C ASN A 139 13.58 8.41 6.09
N SER A 140 12.50 8.39 5.29
CA SER A 140 11.42 9.35 5.40
C SER A 140 10.39 8.96 6.46
N SER A 141 10.17 9.83 7.45
CA SER A 141 9.14 9.62 8.45
C SER A 141 7.73 9.57 7.84
N LEU A 142 7.50 10.26 6.71
CA LEU A 142 6.23 10.17 5.98
C LEU A 142 5.98 8.73 5.49
N VAL A 143 7.00 8.08 4.91
CA VAL A 143 6.87 6.71 4.40
C VAL A 143 6.69 5.73 5.55
N ARG A 144 7.52 5.83 6.61
CA ARG A 144 7.39 4.98 7.80
C ARG A 144 6.00 5.09 8.45
N LYS A 145 5.46 6.31 8.57
CA LYS A 145 4.13 6.57 9.13
C LYS A 145 3.02 5.90 8.31
N GLU A 146 3.03 6.04 6.98
CA GLU A 146 2.03 5.36 6.13
C GLU A 146 2.18 3.84 6.19
N ALA A 147 3.41 3.32 6.26
CA ALA A 147 3.65 1.90 6.43
C ALA A 147 3.11 1.36 7.76
N ALA A 148 3.27 2.11 8.85
CA ALA A 148 2.72 1.76 10.16
C ALA A 148 1.18 1.61 10.09
N TYR A 149 0.48 2.61 9.56
CA TYR A 149 -0.98 2.57 9.41
C TYR A 149 -1.45 1.39 8.53
N ALA A 150 -0.77 1.16 7.40
CA ALA A 150 -1.09 0.04 6.51
C ALA A 150 -0.93 -1.32 7.22
N LEU A 151 0.13 -1.51 8.00
CA LEU A 151 0.33 -2.73 8.79
C LEU A 151 -0.71 -2.87 9.91
N GLY A 152 -1.08 -1.77 10.58
CA GLY A 152 -2.14 -1.75 11.60
C GLY A 152 -3.48 -2.26 11.07
N ASN A 153 -3.76 -2.05 9.78
CA ASN A 153 -5.00 -2.50 9.13
C ASN A 153 -5.05 -4.02 8.87
N MET A 154 -3.98 -4.78 9.10
CA MET A 154 -3.91 -6.24 8.95
C MET A 154 -4.71 -7.00 10.02
N THR A 155 -5.92 -6.57 10.33
CA THR A 155 -6.78 -7.10 11.40
C THR A 155 -7.37 -8.48 11.12
N SER A 156 -7.43 -8.91 9.85
CA SER A 156 -7.93 -10.22 9.48
C SER A 156 -6.99 -11.33 9.96
N LYS A 157 -7.55 -12.34 10.64
CA LYS A 157 -6.79 -13.52 11.11
C LYS A 157 -6.23 -14.38 9.97
N LYS A 158 -6.62 -14.13 8.72
CA LYS A 158 -6.09 -14.82 7.53
C LYS A 158 -4.64 -14.43 7.22
N PHE A 159 -4.20 -13.25 7.68
CA PHE A 159 -2.82 -12.83 7.52
C PHE A 159 -1.97 -13.45 8.63
N ASP A 160 -0.72 -13.80 8.30
CA ASP A 160 0.30 -13.98 9.32
C ASP A 160 0.75 -12.60 9.79
N ARG A 161 0.47 -12.29 11.04
CA ARG A 161 0.65 -10.95 11.63
C ARG A 161 1.89 -10.89 12.52
N ARG A 162 2.67 -11.98 12.61
CA ARG A 162 3.86 -12.03 13.47
C ARG A 162 4.91 -11.00 13.06
N LYS A 163 5.28 -10.98 11.77
CA LYS A 163 6.24 -10.00 11.23
C LYS A 163 5.72 -8.55 11.35
N PRO A 164 4.48 -8.22 10.91
CA PRO A 164 3.89 -6.89 11.12
C PRO A 164 3.93 -6.40 12.58
N VAL A 165 3.48 -7.23 13.51
CA VAL A 165 3.43 -6.86 14.93
C VAL A 165 4.84 -6.68 15.49
N ALA A 166 5.77 -7.59 15.18
CA ALA A 166 7.15 -7.47 15.64
C ALA A 166 7.81 -6.18 15.12
N ALA A 167 7.61 -5.85 13.84
CA ALA A 167 8.13 -4.63 13.23
C ALA A 167 7.56 -3.38 13.91
N LEU A 168 6.25 -3.33 14.13
CA LEU A 168 5.60 -2.22 14.85
C LEU A 168 6.16 -2.07 16.28
N ILE A 169 6.38 -3.18 17.00
CA ILE A 169 6.97 -3.15 18.36
C ILE A 169 8.40 -2.57 18.34
N GLU A 170 9.19 -2.92 17.34
CA GLU A 170 10.57 -2.43 17.16
C GLU A 170 10.63 -0.90 17.04
N VAL A 171 9.65 -0.30 16.36
CA VAL A 171 9.62 1.15 16.07
C VAL A 171 8.70 1.96 17.00
N VAL A 172 8.29 1.41 18.15
CA VAL A 172 7.46 2.11 19.15
C VAL A 172 8.05 3.46 19.58
N ASN A 173 9.39 3.56 19.61
CA ASN A 173 10.13 4.75 19.99
C ASN A 173 10.76 5.45 18.78
N ASP A 174 10.13 5.42 17.61
CA ASP A 174 10.60 6.18 16.44
C ASP A 174 10.89 7.64 16.84
N PRO A 175 12.02 8.22 16.39
CA PRO A 175 12.37 9.60 16.72
C PRO A 175 11.31 10.60 16.23
N ASP A 176 10.63 10.31 15.12
CA ASP A 176 9.53 11.12 14.63
C ASP A 176 8.25 10.81 15.43
N GLN A 177 7.72 11.82 16.12
CA GLN A 177 6.55 11.64 16.98
C GLN A 177 5.27 11.25 16.20
N SER A 178 5.17 11.62 14.92
CA SER A 178 4.03 11.22 14.08
C SER A 178 4.12 9.74 13.73
N VAL A 179 5.33 9.22 13.48
CA VAL A 179 5.56 7.79 13.26
C VAL A 179 5.29 7.01 14.53
N ALA A 180 5.87 7.42 15.66
CA ALA A 180 5.66 6.75 16.95
C ALA A 180 4.17 6.69 17.32
N LYS A 181 3.42 7.77 17.11
CA LYS A 181 1.96 7.77 17.31
C LYS A 181 1.25 6.79 16.37
N ALA A 182 1.56 6.81 15.07
CA ALA A 182 0.95 5.90 14.10
C ALA A 182 1.24 4.43 14.44
N VAL A 183 2.45 4.12 14.92
CA VAL A 183 2.84 2.79 15.40
C VAL A 183 2.00 2.35 16.59
N LEU A 184 1.86 3.21 17.61
CA LEU A 184 1.07 2.90 18.80
C LEU A 184 -0.41 2.70 18.47
N ASP A 185 -0.99 3.58 17.67
CA ASP A 185 -2.38 3.46 17.21
C ASP A 185 -2.58 2.15 16.42
N SER A 186 -1.60 1.80 15.57
CA SER A 186 -1.62 0.57 14.76
C SER A 186 -1.48 -0.69 15.62
N LEU A 187 -0.59 -0.69 16.62
CA LEU A 187 -0.48 -1.78 17.59
C LEU A 187 -1.78 -1.96 18.36
N LYS A 188 -2.36 -0.86 18.85
CA LYS A 188 -3.64 -0.90 19.57
C LYS A 188 -4.76 -1.46 18.73
N PHE A 189 -4.89 -1.03 17.48
CA PHE A 189 -5.92 -1.51 16.59
C PHE A 189 -5.72 -2.98 16.18
N LEU A 190 -4.48 -3.39 15.91
CA LEU A 190 -4.14 -4.73 15.45
C LEU A 190 -4.19 -5.80 16.54
N THR A 191 -3.84 -5.43 17.78
CA THR A 191 -3.67 -6.34 18.91
C THR A 191 -4.77 -6.22 19.98
N VAL A 192 -5.52 -5.12 19.97
CA VAL A 192 -6.51 -4.75 21.00
C VAL A 192 -5.85 -4.56 22.38
N GLN A 193 -4.55 -4.28 22.42
CA GLN A 193 -3.78 -3.99 23.63
C GLN A 193 -3.27 -2.56 23.64
N ASP A 194 -2.94 -2.03 24.81
CA ASP A 194 -2.33 -0.70 24.92
C ASP A 194 -1.30 -0.70 26.06
N PHE A 195 -0.02 -0.73 25.68
CA PHE A 195 1.10 -0.61 26.62
C PHE A 195 1.83 0.73 26.46
N GLY A 196 1.25 1.67 25.69
CA GLY A 196 1.93 2.91 25.33
C GLY A 196 3.33 2.68 24.76
N LYS A 197 4.29 3.50 25.18
CA LYS A 197 5.71 3.42 24.75
C LYS A 197 6.54 2.35 25.47
N ASP A 198 5.94 1.50 26.32
CA ASP A 198 6.68 0.42 26.99
C ASP A 198 6.98 -0.74 26.02
N THR A 199 8.11 -0.64 25.34
CA THR A 199 8.60 -1.68 24.43
C THR A 199 8.76 -3.04 25.11
N LYS A 200 9.15 -3.09 26.40
CA LYS A 200 9.33 -4.36 27.11
C LYS A 200 7.98 -5.04 27.38
N ALA A 201 6.95 -4.27 27.74
CA ALA A 201 5.60 -4.79 27.87
C ALA A 201 5.07 -5.33 26.54
N TRP A 202 5.24 -4.59 25.44
CA TRP A 202 4.91 -5.06 24.09
C TRP A 202 5.64 -6.36 23.72
N GLN A 203 6.95 -6.45 23.98
CA GLN A 203 7.74 -7.65 23.71
C GLN A 203 7.25 -8.85 24.52
N ARG A 204 6.98 -8.69 25.82
CA ARG A 204 6.44 -9.78 26.66
C ARG A 204 5.08 -10.26 26.14
N TRP A 205 4.20 -9.33 25.80
CA TRP A 205 2.91 -9.68 25.21
C TRP A 205 3.08 -10.43 23.89
N TYR A 206 3.95 -9.96 22.99
CA TYR A 206 4.22 -10.63 21.71
C TYR A 206 4.69 -12.07 21.90
N GLN A 207 5.65 -12.31 22.81
CA GLN A 207 6.15 -13.67 23.10
C GLN A 207 5.04 -14.59 23.62
N ALA A 208 4.15 -14.10 24.47
CA ALA A 208 3.04 -14.88 25.01
C ALA A 208 1.92 -15.15 23.98
N ASN A 209 1.78 -14.33 22.93
CA ASN A 209 0.62 -14.33 22.03
C ASN A 209 0.94 -14.70 20.57
N GLN A 210 2.17 -15.16 20.26
CA GLN A 210 2.56 -15.46 18.87
C GLN A 210 1.62 -16.43 18.15
N ARG A 211 1.04 -17.40 18.86
CA ARG A 211 0.11 -18.39 18.30
C ARG A 211 -1.17 -17.76 17.74
N ASP A 212 -1.64 -16.65 18.31
CA ASP A 212 -2.83 -15.95 17.84
C ASP A 212 -2.57 -14.99 16.67
N LEU A 213 -1.29 -14.73 16.39
CA LEU A 213 -0.84 -13.94 15.26
C LEU A 213 -0.58 -14.78 14.00
N ILE A 214 -0.52 -16.11 14.13
CA ILE A 214 -0.41 -17.03 12.98
C ILE A 214 -1.69 -16.95 12.15
N ALA A 215 -1.54 -16.98 10.83
CA ALA A 215 -2.66 -17.05 9.89
C ALA A 215 -3.57 -18.25 10.21
N LYS A 216 -4.88 -17.99 10.33
CA LYS A 216 -5.93 -19.01 10.54
C LYS A 216 -6.88 -19.04 9.34
#